data_AF-A0AAD7DT36-F1
#
_entry.id   AF-A0AAD7DT36-F1
#
_cell.length_a   1.000
_cell.length_b   1.000
_cell.length_c   1.000
_cell.angle_alpha   90.00
_cell.angle_beta   90.00
_cell.angle_gamma   90.00
#
_symmetry.space_group_name_H-M   'P 1'
#
loop_
_entity.id
_entity.type
_entity.pdbx_description
1 polymer ?
#
loop_
_entity_poly.entity_id
_entity_poly.type
_entity_poly.pdbx_seq_one_letter_code
_entity_poly.pdbx_strand_id
1 'polypeptide(L)'
;GQTASILASFLFTFIPDQLFAQLSTIDADLTGHIFLVTGSNTGLGLTVAIHLARLKPARLVLGVRDLAKSAEATKEIIAQTQLRARLMSGSWT
;
A
#
# COMPACT_ATOMS: atom_id res chain seq x y z
N GLY A 1 -1.91 -30.62 9.33
CA GLY A 1 -3.30 -30.18 9.18
C GLY A 1 -3.45 -29.42 7.90
N GLN A 2 -4.51 -29.67 7.12
CA GLN A 2 -4.70 -29.18 5.74
C GLN A 2 -4.60 -27.65 5.60
N THR A 3 -4.81 -26.89 6.69
CA THR A 3 -4.66 -25.44 6.75
C THR A 3 -3.20 -24.98 6.72
N ALA A 4 -2.28 -25.72 7.33
CA ALA A 4 -0.86 -25.40 7.34
C ALA A 4 -0.22 -25.58 5.96
N SER A 5 -0.68 -26.57 5.18
CA SER A 5 -0.20 -26.79 3.80
C SER A 5 -0.73 -25.75 2.81
N ILE A 6 -1.96 -25.26 3.00
CA ILE A 6 -2.54 -24.17 2.19
C ILE A 6 -1.77 -22.87 2.46
N LEU A 7 -1.55 -22.51 3.73
CA LEU A 7 -0.80 -21.32 4.10
C LEU A 7 0.67 -21.40 3.65
N ALA A 8 1.28 -22.59 3.73
CA ALA A 8 2.62 -22.81 3.18
C ALA A 8 2.63 -22.64 1.65
N SER A 9 1.63 -23.17 0.91
CA SER A 9 1.58 -23.00 -0.55
C SER A 9 1.37 -21.53 -0.96
N PHE A 10 0.58 -20.75 -0.22
CA PHE A 10 0.49 -19.30 -0.43
C PHE A 10 1.82 -18.59 -0.15
N LEU A 11 2.50 -18.95 0.95
CA LEU A 11 3.78 -18.33 1.32
C LEU A 11 4.91 -18.70 0.35
N PHE A 12 4.97 -19.93 -0.14
CA PHE A 12 6.09 -20.43 -0.96
C PHE A 12 5.88 -20.29 -2.47
N THR A 13 4.64 -20.20 -2.98
CA THR A 13 4.38 -20.11 -4.42
C THR A 13 4.07 -18.69 -4.90
N PHE A 14 3.40 -17.87 -4.08
CA PHE A 14 2.97 -16.52 -4.51
C PHE A 14 3.92 -15.40 -4.13
N ILE A 15 4.65 -15.54 -3.03
CA ILE A 15 5.54 -14.48 -2.55
C ILE A 15 6.74 -14.29 -3.48
N PRO A 16 7.53 -15.30 -3.89
CA PRO A 16 8.77 -15.04 -4.63
C PRO A 16 8.57 -14.35 -5.99
N ASP A 17 7.55 -14.72 -6.77
CA ASP A 17 7.28 -14.09 -8.08
C ASP A 17 6.67 -12.67 -7.98
N GLN A 18 6.11 -12.30 -6.82
CA GLN A 18 5.55 -10.96 -6.57
C GLN A 18 6.47 -10.06 -5.71
N LEU A 19 7.46 -10.62 -5.00
CA LEU A 19 8.37 -9.86 -4.10
C LEU A 19 9.58 -9.26 -4.81
N PHE A 20 9.96 -9.80 -5.96
CA PHE A 20 11.18 -9.43 -6.68
C PHE A 20 10.90 -8.63 -7.97
N ALA A 21 9.74 -7.98 -8.05
CA ALA A 21 9.64 -6.83 -8.94
C ALA A 21 10.49 -5.71 -8.31
N GLN A 22 11.72 -5.56 -8.80
CA GLN A 22 12.52 -4.36 -8.57
C GLN A 22 11.59 -3.17 -8.80
N LEU A 23 11.31 -2.39 -7.75
CA LEU A 23 10.59 -1.13 -7.89
C LEU A 23 11.43 -0.28 -8.83
N SER A 24 11.05 -0.26 -10.11
CA SER A 24 11.59 0.69 -11.06
C SER A 24 11.46 2.04 -10.39
N THR A 25 12.57 2.75 -10.24
CA THR A 25 12.54 4.12 -9.74
C THR A 25 11.73 4.92 -10.74
N ILE A 26 10.46 5.13 -10.42
CA ILE A 26 9.58 5.92 -11.25
C ILE A 26 10.03 7.37 -11.03
N ASP A 27 10.93 7.84 -11.90
CA ASP A 27 11.25 9.26 -12.07
C ASP A 27 10.22 9.95 -12.96
N ALA A 28 8.99 9.44 -13.00
CA ALA A 28 7.88 10.03 -13.74
C ALA A 28 7.09 10.96 -12.82
N ASP A 29 6.75 12.14 -13.34
CA ASP A 29 5.76 13.02 -12.70
C ASP A 29 4.41 12.30 -12.65
N LEU A 30 3.92 12.01 -11.44
CA LEU A 30 2.65 11.32 -11.21
C LEU A 30 1.48 12.30 -11.02
N THR A 31 1.69 13.59 -11.28
CA THR A 31 0.66 14.61 -11.22
C THR A 31 -0.53 14.23 -12.11
N GLY A 32 -1.74 14.31 -11.56
CA GLY A 32 -2.99 13.95 -12.28
C GLY A 32 -3.38 12.46 -12.18
N HIS A 33 -2.49 11.58 -11.71
CA HIS A 33 -2.78 10.15 -11.61
C HIS A 33 -3.29 9.74 -10.22
N ILE A 34 -4.14 8.70 -10.19
CA ILE A 34 -4.73 8.14 -8.98
C ILE A 34 -4.19 6.72 -8.76
N PHE A 35 -3.70 6.43 -7.56
CA PHE A 35 -3.15 5.13 -7.18
C PHE A 35 -3.94 4.52 -6.03
N LEU A 36 -4.16 3.20 -6.10
CA LEU A 36 -4.71 2.39 -5.01
C LEU A 36 -3.66 1.35 -4.60
N VAL A 37 -3.30 1.33 -3.32
CA VAL A 37 -2.36 0.35 -2.77
C VAL A 37 -3.09 -0.50 -1.74
N THR A 38 -3.24 -1.79 -2.00
CA THR A 38 -3.83 -2.76 -1.06
C THR A 38 -2.78 -3.32 -0.11
N GLY A 39 -3.17 -3.66 1.11
CA GLY A 39 -2.21 -4.16 2.11
C GLY A 39 -1.19 -3.09 2.53
N SER A 40 -1.57 -1.81 2.43
CA SER A 40 -0.68 -0.66 2.65
C SER A 40 -0.44 -0.32 4.12
N ASN A 41 -0.75 -1.23 5.05
CA ASN A 41 -0.53 -1.00 6.47
C ASN A 41 0.85 -1.44 6.96
N THR A 42 1.49 -2.38 6.28
CA THR A 42 2.81 -2.89 6.66
C THR A 42 3.57 -3.38 5.43
N GLY A 43 4.84 -3.75 5.64
CA GLY A 43 5.67 -4.41 4.63
C GLY A 43 5.77 -3.61 3.32
N LEU A 44 5.80 -4.32 2.20
CA LEU A 44 5.98 -3.71 0.89
C LEU A 44 4.85 -2.74 0.51
N GLY A 45 3.61 -3.05 0.87
CA GLY A 45 2.47 -2.17 0.59
C GLY A 45 2.65 -0.79 1.22
N LEU A 46 3.16 -0.73 2.46
CA LEU A 46 3.47 0.54 3.12
C LEU A 46 4.65 1.26 2.44
N THR A 47 5.74 0.55 2.14
CA THR A 47 6.91 1.13 1.46
C THR A 47 6.55 1.71 0.09
N VAL A 48 5.73 0.99 -0.69
CA VAL A 48 5.21 1.44 -1.99
C VAL A 48 4.32 2.66 -1.83
N ALA A 49 3.42 2.67 -0.85
CA ALA A 49 2.56 3.81 -0.57
C ALA A 49 3.37 5.08 -0.21
N ILE A 50 4.42 4.93 0.61
CA ILE A 50 5.34 6.03 0.95
C ILE A 50 6.10 6.50 -0.30
N HIS A 51 6.62 5.58 -1.11
CA HIS A 51 7.35 5.92 -2.34
C HIS A 51 6.45 6.69 -3.33
N LEU A 52 5.25 6.19 -3.59
CA LEU A 52 4.26 6.88 -4.44
C LEU A 52 3.88 8.24 -3.85
N ALA A 53 3.69 8.33 -2.53
CA ALA A 53 3.36 9.59 -1.87
C ALA A 53 4.43 10.68 -2.07
N ARG A 54 5.72 10.32 -2.17
CA ARG A 54 6.82 11.27 -2.47
C ARG A 54 6.75 11.84 -3.89
N LEU A 55 6.15 11.10 -4.83
CA LEU A 55 5.99 11.49 -6.22
C LEU A 55 4.76 12.39 -6.48
N LYS A 56 4.06 12.82 -5.42
CA LYS A 56 2.92 13.78 -5.46
C LYS A 56 1.81 13.39 -6.46
N PRO A 57 1.22 12.18 -6.36
CA PRO A 57 0.08 11.81 -7.20
C PRO A 57 -1.11 12.73 -6.92
N ALA A 58 -2.06 12.81 -7.87
CA ALA A 58 -3.31 13.52 -7.63
C ALA A 58 -4.11 12.91 -6.47
N ARG A 59 -4.04 11.58 -6.31
CA ARG A 59 -4.64 10.87 -5.17
C ARG A 59 -3.95 9.54 -4.91
N LEU A 60 -3.71 9.24 -3.64
CA LEU A 60 -3.28 7.93 -3.15
C LEU A 60 -4.35 7.37 -2.21
N VAL A 61 -4.87 6.19 -2.53
CA VAL A 61 -5.88 5.47 -1.76
C VAL A 61 -5.24 4.26 -1.09
N LEU A 62 -5.46 4.12 0.21
CA LEU A 62 -4.92 3.05 1.04
C LEU A 62 -5.97 1.97 1.27
N GLY A 63 -5.78 0.81 0.66
CA GLY A 63 -6.64 -0.36 0.82
C GLY A 63 -6.23 -1.18 2.05
N VAL A 64 -6.84 -0.89 3.20
CA VAL A 64 -6.56 -1.58 4.47
C VAL A 64 -7.83 -2.22 5.00
N ARG A 65 -7.73 -3.44 5.55
CA ARG A 65 -8.88 -4.20 6.09
C ARG A 65 -9.38 -3.69 7.45
N ASP A 66 -8.58 -2.87 8.12
CA ASP A 66 -8.82 -2.41 9.49
C ASP A 66 -8.61 -0.90 9.55
N LEU A 67 -9.60 -0.18 10.10
CA LEU A 67 -9.59 1.28 10.19
C LEU A 67 -8.51 1.83 11.13
N ALA A 68 -8.22 1.15 12.24
CA ALA A 68 -7.17 1.56 13.16
C ALA A 68 -5.80 1.42 12.48
N LYS A 69 -5.57 0.31 11.78
CA LYS A 69 -4.35 0.10 10.98
C LYS A 69 -4.25 1.07 9.81
N SER A 70 -5.37 1.45 9.22
CA SER A 70 -5.41 2.50 8.18
C SER A 70 -5.00 3.86 8.73
N ALA A 71 -5.47 4.23 9.93
CA ALA A 71 -5.09 5.47 10.58
C ALA A 71 -3.60 5.50 10.95
N GLU A 72 -3.05 4.39 11.43
CA GLU A 72 -1.62 4.24 11.72
C GLU A 72 -0.77 4.38 10.45
N ALA A 73 -1.10 3.64 9.38
CA ALA A 73 -0.42 3.73 8.09
C ALA A 73 -0.49 5.15 7.50
N THR A 74 -1.64 5.79 7.65
CA THR A 74 -1.85 7.17 7.21
C THR A 74 -0.92 8.14 7.96
N LYS A 75 -0.80 8.00 9.28
CA LYS A 75 0.13 8.81 10.09
C LYS A 75 1.57 8.61 9.64
N GLU A 76 1.97 7.36 9.40
CA GLU A 76 3.33 7.03 8.95
C GLU A 76 3.65 7.66 7.59
N ILE A 77 2.74 7.53 6.62
CA ILE A 77 2.91 8.13 5.28
C ILE A 77 2.99 9.65 5.38
N ILE A 78 2.15 10.30 6.18
CA ILE A 78 2.23 11.76 6.37
C ILE A 78 3.53 12.16 7.07
N ALA A 79 3.99 11.40 8.06
CA ALA A 79 5.25 11.71 8.76
C ALA A 79 6.46 11.67 7.81
N GLN A 80 6.44 10.78 6.82
CA GLN A 80 7.53 10.61 5.85
C GLN A 80 7.36 11.42 4.56
N THR A 81 6.25 12.13 4.39
CA THR A 81 5.92 12.86 3.16
C THR A 81 5.28 14.21 3.47
N GLN A 82 4.89 14.97 2.44
CA GLN A 82 4.23 16.28 2.62
C GLN A 82 2.78 16.25 2.15
N LEU A 83 2.14 15.07 2.15
CA LEU A 83 0.75 14.93 1.76
C LEU A 83 -0.22 15.21 2.91
N ARG A 84 -1.38 15.75 2.56
CA ARG A 84 -2.53 15.82 3.46
C ARG A 84 -3.37 14.56 3.30
N ALA A 85 -3.74 13.93 4.41
CA ALA A 85 -4.64 12.78 4.38
C ALA A 85 -6.09 13.15 4.71
N ARG A 86 -7.01 12.34 4.19
CA ARG A 86 -8.42 12.29 4.58
C ARG A 86 -8.79 10.82 4.79
N LEU A 87 -9.21 10.49 6.02
CA LEU A 87 -9.81 9.18 6.28
C LEU A 87 -11.21 9.17 5.67
N MET A 88 -11.49 8.15 4.86
CA MET A 88 -12.83 7.91 4.32
C MET A 88 -13.44 6.74 5.09
N SER A 89 -14.45 7.05 5.91
CA SER A 89 -15.25 6.06 6.64
C SER A 89 -16.68 6.08 6.06
N GLY A 90 -17.08 5.04 5.33
CA GLY A 90 -18.44 4.94 4.75
C GLY A 90 -18.58 3.83 3.71
N SER A 91 -19.82 3.36 3.51
CA SER A 91 -20.23 2.47 2.41
C SER A 91 -19.90 3.14 1.08
N TRP A 92 -19.13 2.45 0.23
CA TRP A 92 -18.82 2.87 -1.13
C TRP A 92 -20.03 2.59 -2.03
N THR A 93 -21.08 3.39 -1.88
CA THR A 93 -22.30 3.37 -2.69
C THR A 93 -22.61 4.77 -3.16
#